data_AF-A0A7Y6QC36-F1
#
_entry.id   AF-A0A7Y6QC36-F1
#
_cell.length_a   1.000
_cell.length_b   1.000
_cell.length_c   1.000
_cell.angle_alpha   90.00
_cell.angle_beta   90.00
_cell.angle_gamma   90.00
#
_symmetry.space_group_name_H-M   'P 1'
#
loop_
_entity.id
_entity.type
_entity.pdbx_description
1 polymer ?
#
loop_
_entity_poly.entity_id
_entity_poly.type
_entity_poly.pdbx_seq_one_letter_code
_entity_poly.pdbx_strand_id
1 'polypeptide(L)'
;MKAEEISLRYSALRPDGAIVEIEFNQEIAASLARLPDDPSLYFDLSEPHLLVPLEQLVNARARERGIVNANRHMVAAAKGSLEKRKPLTVQSLGNELWLVVDGNSTLLNARHSGWRAIPCCMR
;
A
#
# COMPACT_ATOMS: atom_id res chain seq x y z
N MET A 1 26.76 13.42 -1.10
CA MET A 1 26.29 12.19 -1.78
C MET A 1 24.96 12.53 -2.43
N LYS A 2 24.84 12.40 -3.75
CA LYS A 2 23.56 12.57 -4.43
C LYS A 2 22.68 11.40 -3.98
N ALA A 3 21.56 11.68 -3.32
CA ALA A 3 20.53 10.67 -3.16
C ALA A 3 20.16 10.26 -4.58
N GLU A 4 20.45 9.02 -4.95
CA GLU A 4 19.86 8.43 -6.14
C GLU A 4 18.35 8.58 -5.95
N GLU A 5 17.72 9.41 -6.77
CA GLU A 5 16.27 9.50 -6.88
C GLU A 5 15.80 8.14 -7.42
N ILE A 6 15.68 7.16 -6.52
CA ILE A 6 15.05 5.89 -6.82
C ILE A 6 13.58 6.23 -7.00
N SER A 7 13.20 6.44 -8.26
CA SER A 7 11.82 6.57 -8.64
C SER A 7 11.09 5.28 -8.31
N LEU A 8 10.18 5.37 -7.33
CA LEU A 8 9.37 4.23 -6.89
C LEU A 8 8.41 3.85 -8.01
N ARG A 9 8.49 2.60 -8.47
CA ARG A 9 7.51 2.02 -9.41
C ARG A 9 6.60 1.05 -8.69
N TYR A 10 5.38 0.89 -9.21
CA TYR A 10 4.42 -0.08 -8.70
C TYR A 10 3.59 -0.69 -9.82
N SER A 11 3.25 -1.97 -9.66
CA SER A 11 2.38 -2.69 -10.58
C SER A 11 0.92 -2.25 -10.40
N ALA A 12 0.23 -1.99 -11.51
CA ALA A 12 -1.18 -1.62 -11.52
C ALA A 12 -1.95 -2.35 -12.63
N LEU A 13 -3.22 -2.65 -12.37
CA LEU A 13 -4.12 -3.26 -13.33
C LEU A 13 -4.82 -2.18 -14.16
N ARG A 14 -4.72 -2.26 -15.49
CA ARG A 14 -5.43 -1.40 -16.43
C ARG A 14 -6.85 -1.92 -16.71
N PRO A 15 -7.75 -1.06 -17.23
CA PRO A 15 -9.11 -1.48 -17.59
C PRO A 15 -9.20 -2.59 -18.64
N ASP A 16 -8.16 -2.76 -19.46
CA ASP A 16 -8.04 -3.83 -20.47
C ASP A 16 -7.53 -5.17 -19.88
N GLY A 17 -7.28 -5.21 -18.56
CA GLY A 17 -6.77 -6.40 -17.87
C GLY A 17 -5.24 -6.53 -17.88
N ALA A 18 -4.51 -5.62 -18.53
CA ALA A 18 -3.05 -5.65 -18.52
C ALA A 18 -2.48 -5.15 -17.19
N ILE A 19 -1.42 -5.82 -16.71
CA ILE A 19 -0.61 -5.35 -15.57
C ILE A 19 0.54 -4.51 -16.13
N VAL A 20 0.70 -3.29 -15.62
CA VAL A 20 1.75 -2.35 -16.04
C VAL A 20 2.48 -1.79 -14.83
N GLU A 21 3.74 -1.41 -15.03
CA GLU A 21 4.50 -0.64 -14.05
C GLU A 21 4.19 0.85 -14.21
N ILE A 22 3.82 1.51 -13.10
CA ILE A 22 3.55 2.94 -13.05
C ILE A 22 4.58 3.61 -12.13
N GLU A 23 5.09 4.75 -12.58
CA GLU A 23 5.93 5.61 -11.76
C GLU A 23 5.10 6.34 -10.70
N PHE A 24 5.53 6.29 -9.45
CA PHE A 24 4.85 6.97 -8.36
C PHE A 24 5.12 8.47 -8.42
N ASN A 25 4.04 9.27 -8.30
CA ASN A 25 4.13 10.72 -8.38
C ASN A 25 5.04 11.28 -7.27
N GLN A 26 6.13 11.95 -7.68
CA GLN A 26 7.16 12.48 -6.80
C GLN A 26 6.67 13.63 -5.91
N GLU A 27 5.78 14.48 -6.40
CA GLU A 27 5.20 15.58 -5.62
C GLU A 27 4.34 15.02 -4.47
N ILE A 28 3.55 13.97 -4.77
CA ILE A 28 2.80 13.26 -3.73
C ILE A 28 3.78 12.64 -2.75
N ALA A 29 4.76 11.88 -3.24
CA ALA A 29 5.75 11.20 -2.40
C ALA A 29 6.43 12.16 -1.42
N ALA A 30 6.81 13.36 -1.87
CA ALA A 30 7.43 14.39 -1.03
C ALA A 30 6.52 14.89 0.10
N SER A 31 5.19 14.77 -0.05
CA SER A 31 4.20 15.17 0.96
C SER A 31 3.88 14.08 2.00
N LEU A 32 4.35 12.83 1.79
CA LEU A 32 4.00 11.70 2.64
C LEU A 32 5.01 11.53 3.78
N ALA A 33 4.51 11.21 4.98
CA ALA A 33 5.37 10.73 6.04
C ALA A 33 5.83 9.30 5.74
N ARG A 34 7.10 9.00 6.04
CA ARG A 34 7.61 7.63 6.07
C ARG A 34 7.02 6.89 7.27
N LEU A 35 6.50 5.69 7.04
CA LEU A 35 5.88 4.85 8.04
C LEU A 35 6.82 3.68 8.38
N PRO A 36 7.15 3.43 9.67
CA PRO A 36 7.84 2.21 10.07
C PRO A 36 7.22 0.94 9.48
N ASP A 37 8.04 0.00 9.02
CA ASP A 37 7.60 -1.34 8.57
C ASP A 37 7.24 -2.22 9.78
N ASP A 38 6.15 -1.85 10.44
CA ASP A 38 5.51 -2.59 11.52
C ASP A 38 3.99 -2.50 11.33
N PRO A 39 3.39 -3.48 10.62
CA PRO A 39 1.96 -3.49 10.39
C PRO A 39 1.10 -3.42 11.65
N SER A 40 1.60 -3.87 12.81
CA SER A 40 0.84 -3.85 14.07
C SER A 40 0.50 -2.43 14.54
N LEU A 41 1.23 -1.41 14.09
CA LEU A 41 0.95 -0.01 14.40
C LEU A 41 -0.28 0.53 13.66
N TYR A 42 -0.66 -0.08 12.53
CA TYR A 42 -1.63 0.49 11.60
C TYR A 42 -2.86 -0.38 11.42
N PHE A 43 -2.70 -1.69 11.61
CA PHE A 43 -3.72 -2.67 11.30
C PHE A 43 -4.29 -3.32 12.56
N ASP A 44 -5.61 -3.52 12.55
CA ASP A 44 -6.26 -4.46 13.44
C ASP A 44 -6.01 -5.87 12.91
N LEU A 45 -5.25 -6.66 13.67
CA LEU A 45 -4.81 -8.00 13.31
C LEU A 45 -5.58 -9.08 14.07
N SER A 46 -6.72 -8.74 14.68
CA SER A 46 -7.57 -9.66 15.42
C SER A 46 -8.25 -10.71 14.54
N GLU A 47 -8.52 -10.37 13.28
CA GLU A 47 -9.12 -11.28 12.30
C GLU A 47 -8.04 -12.03 11.47
N PRO A 48 -8.36 -13.22 10.93
CA PRO A 48 -7.46 -13.97 10.06
C PRO A 48 -6.95 -13.15 8.88
N HIS A 49 -5.64 -13.13 8.70
CA HIS A 49 -4.95 -12.40 7.64
C HIS A 49 -3.66 -13.13 7.23
N LEU A 50 -3.16 -12.77 6.06
CA LEU A 50 -1.85 -13.21 5.57
C LEU A 50 -0.97 -11.99 5.33
N LEU A 51 0.31 -12.10 5.66
CA LEU A 51 1.30 -11.12 5.23
C LEU A 51 1.69 -11.43 3.79
N VAL A 52 1.28 -10.55 2.87
CA VAL A 52 1.59 -10.69 1.44
C VAL A 52 2.76 -9.78 1.09
N PRO A 53 3.84 -10.29 0.46
CA PRO A 53 4.94 -9.47 -0.03
C PRO A 53 4.44 -8.38 -0.98
N LEU A 54 4.98 -7.17 -0.85
CA LEU A 54 4.50 -6.03 -1.63
C LEU A 54 4.68 -6.25 -3.13
N GLU A 55 5.73 -6.93 -3.57
CA GLU A 55 5.99 -7.30 -4.97
C GLU A 55 4.90 -8.17 -5.61
N GLN A 56 4.10 -8.88 -4.81
CA GLN A 56 3.00 -9.72 -5.29
C GLN A 56 1.68 -8.94 -5.44
N LEU A 57 1.63 -7.68 -4.98
CA LEU A 57 0.40 -6.89 -4.95
C LEU A 57 0.27 -5.95 -6.14
N VAL A 58 -0.88 -5.99 -6.80
CA VAL A 58 -1.21 -5.13 -7.94
C VAL A 58 -2.27 -4.11 -7.49
N ASN A 59 -1.99 -2.82 -7.72
CA ASN A 59 -2.96 -1.76 -7.44
C ASN A 59 -4.09 -1.77 -8.49
N ALA A 60 -5.34 -1.80 -8.04
CA ALA A 60 -6.50 -1.60 -8.93
C ALA A 60 -6.71 -0.12 -9.30
N ARG A 61 -6.23 0.81 -8.47
CA ARG A 61 -6.40 2.26 -8.66
C ARG A 61 -5.42 3.08 -7.83
N ALA A 62 -5.08 4.28 -8.29
CA ALA A 62 -4.29 5.26 -7.56
C ALA A 62 -5.05 6.61 -7.43
N ARG A 63 -5.50 6.86 -6.19
CA ARG A 63 -6.19 8.05 -5.67
C ARG A 63 -5.28 9.11 -5.09
N GLU A 64 -4.78 10.14 -5.78
CA GLU A 64 -3.82 11.10 -5.18
C GLU A 64 -4.24 11.63 -3.81
N ARG A 65 -5.42 12.27 -3.73
CA ARG A 65 -6.02 12.73 -2.46
C ARG A 65 -6.22 11.59 -1.45
N GLY A 66 -6.56 10.40 -1.94
CA GLY A 66 -6.74 9.21 -1.12
C GLY A 66 -5.43 8.70 -0.51
N ILE A 67 -4.30 8.83 -1.20
CA ILE A 67 -2.97 8.43 -0.74
C ILE A 67 -2.53 9.34 0.40
N VAL A 68 -2.66 10.66 0.22
CA VAL A 68 -2.34 11.65 1.26
C VAL A 68 -3.20 11.46 2.51
N ASN A 69 -4.52 11.30 2.34
CA ASN A 69 -5.42 11.07 3.48
C ASN A 69 -5.12 9.75 4.19
N ALA A 70 -4.83 8.67 3.45
CA ALA A 70 -4.46 7.40 4.04
C ALA A 70 -3.17 7.51 4.86
N ASN A 71 -2.16 8.24 4.37
CA ASN A 71 -0.91 8.50 5.12
C ASN A 71 -1.20 9.17 6.46
N ARG A 72 -1.98 10.26 6.45
CA ARG A 72 -2.36 10.99 7.66
C ARG A 72 -3.08 10.09 8.68
N HIS A 73 -4.00 9.26 8.20
CA HIS A 73 -4.72 8.33 9.08
C HIS A 73 -3.79 7.24 9.64
N MET A 74 -2.86 6.72 8.85
CA MET A 74 -1.87 5.75 9.33
C MET A 74 -0.93 6.35 10.37
N VAL A 75 -0.45 7.58 10.17
CA VAL A 75 0.34 8.31 11.18
C VAL A 75 -0.44 8.48 12.48
N ALA A 76 -1.73 8.84 12.39
CA ALA A 76 -2.59 8.98 13.56
C ALA A 76 -2.85 7.63 14.27
N ALA A 77 -3.07 6.55 13.52
CA ALA A 77 -3.24 5.21 14.08
C ALA A 77 -1.99 4.73 14.83
N ALA A 78 -0.79 4.95 14.27
CA ALA A 78 0.46 4.60 14.94
C ALA A 78 0.69 5.37 16.24
N LYS A 79 0.10 6.56 16.39
CA LYS A 79 0.12 7.37 17.62
C LYS A 79 -1.01 7.01 18.59
N GLY A 80 -1.89 6.07 18.23
CA GLY A 80 -3.08 5.72 19.00
C GLY A 80 -4.18 6.78 18.98
N SER A 81 -4.10 7.80 18.11
CA SER A 81 -5.09 8.88 18.04
C SER A 81 -6.24 8.58 17.06
N LEU A 82 -6.12 7.54 16.25
CA LEU A 82 -7.20 6.98 15.43
C LEU A 82 -7.19 5.45 15.55
N GLU A 83 -8.33 4.85 15.27
CA GLU A 83 -8.45 3.40 15.21
C GLU A 83 -7.57 2.80 14.10
N LYS A 84 -7.04 1.61 14.37
CA LYS A 84 -6.32 0.81 13.38
C LYS A 84 -7.32 0.32 12.32
N ARG A 85 -6.83 0.15 11.10
CA ARG A 85 -7.65 -0.30 9.96
C ARG A 85 -7.65 -1.81 9.81
N LYS A 86 -8.67 -2.34 9.15
CA LYS A 86 -8.66 -3.74 8.72
C LYS A 86 -7.54 -4.01 7.70
N PRO A 87 -7.06 -5.27 7.60
CA PRO A 87 -6.18 -5.72 6.52
C PRO A 87 -6.72 -5.37 5.12
N LEU A 88 -5.83 -5.29 4.13
CA LEU A 88 -6.22 -5.02 2.74
C LEU A 88 -7.07 -6.17 2.19
N THR A 89 -8.11 -5.86 1.43
CA THR A 89 -8.85 -6.91 0.71
C THR A 89 -8.21 -7.16 -0.65
N VAL A 90 -7.88 -8.41 -0.93
CA VAL A 90 -7.25 -8.84 -2.18
C VAL A 90 -8.06 -9.92 -2.90
N GLN A 91 -7.86 -10.00 -4.22
CA GLN A 91 -8.39 -11.03 -5.10
C GLN A 91 -7.25 -11.63 -5.92
N SER A 92 -7.19 -12.96 -6.05
CA SER A 92 -6.15 -13.63 -6.84
C SER A 92 -6.26 -13.26 -8.32
N LEU A 93 -5.12 -12.97 -8.95
CA LEU A 93 -4.97 -12.85 -10.40
C LEU A 93 -4.33 -14.09 -11.03
N GLY A 94 -4.02 -15.12 -10.22
CA GLY A 94 -3.14 -16.22 -10.62
C GLY A 94 -1.66 -15.82 -10.61
N ASN A 95 -0.78 -16.78 -10.89
CA ASN A 95 0.69 -16.56 -10.97
C ASN A 95 1.27 -15.83 -9.74
N GLU A 96 0.76 -16.16 -8.54
CA GLU A 96 1.18 -15.55 -7.27
C GLU A 96 0.92 -14.04 -7.14
N LEU A 97 0.15 -13.45 -8.06
CA LEU A 97 -0.22 -12.04 -8.03
C LEU A 97 -1.62 -11.84 -7.44
N TRP A 98 -1.77 -10.73 -6.72
CA TRP A 98 -3.00 -10.39 -6.01
C TRP A 98 -3.42 -8.96 -6.32
N LEU A 99 -4.64 -8.79 -6.82
CA LEU A 99 -5.24 -7.48 -7.03
C LEU A 99 -5.74 -6.92 -5.70
N VAL A 100 -5.30 -5.72 -5.34
CA VAL A 100 -5.83 -4.99 -4.19
C VAL A 100 -7.15 -4.33 -4.58
N VAL A 101 -8.26 -4.91 -4.11
CA VAL A 101 -9.61 -4.38 -4.37
C VAL A 101 -10.02 -3.32 -3.34
N ASP A 102 -9.50 -3.42 -2.11
CA ASP A 102 -9.61 -2.36 -1.09
C ASP A 102 -8.30 -2.13 -0.33
N GLY A 103 -8.03 -0.86 0.01
CA GLY A 103 -6.79 -0.43 0.66
C GLY A 103 -5.64 -0.06 -0.31
N ASN A 104 -5.96 0.26 -1.57
CA ASN A 104 -4.99 0.69 -2.59
C ASN A 104 -4.07 1.84 -2.13
N SER A 105 -4.64 2.88 -1.52
CA SER A 105 -3.86 4.01 -0.99
C SER A 105 -2.92 3.59 0.15
N THR A 106 -3.33 2.60 0.95
CA THR A 106 -2.52 2.03 2.03
C THR A 106 -1.31 1.30 1.46
N LEU A 107 -1.51 0.48 0.41
CA LEU A 107 -0.42 -0.19 -0.28
C LEU A 107 0.61 0.81 -0.81
N LEU A 108 0.16 1.89 -1.47
CA LEU A 108 1.08 2.90 -2.01
C LEU A 108 1.88 3.60 -0.90
N ASN A 109 1.29 3.81 0.28
CA ASN A 109 2.01 4.33 1.44
C ASN A 109 3.05 3.35 2.00
N ALA A 110 2.71 2.05 2.04
CA ALA A 110 3.64 1.00 2.45
C ALA A 110 4.81 0.86 1.46
N ARG A 111 4.52 0.87 0.15
CA ARG A 111 5.53 0.88 -0.92
C ARG A 111 6.44 2.08 -0.82
N HIS A 112 5.84 3.27 -0.69
CA HIS A 112 6.59 4.50 -0.45
C HIS A 112 7.52 4.28 0.74
N SER A 113 7.01 3.80 1.86
CA SER A 113 7.80 3.61 3.08
C SER A 113 8.77 2.42 3.05
N GLY A 114 8.89 1.69 1.94
CA GLY A 114 9.84 0.58 1.80
C GLY A 114 9.49 -0.67 2.60
N TRP A 115 8.20 -0.90 2.86
CA TRP A 115 7.76 -2.10 3.58
C TRP A 115 8.02 -3.37 2.78
N ARG A 116 8.18 -4.50 3.48
CA ARG A 116 8.37 -5.81 2.84
C ARG A 116 7.07 -6.52 2.54
N ALA A 117 6.15 -6.52 3.50
CA ALA A 117 4.87 -7.22 3.38
C ALA A 117 3.76 -6.42 4.07
N ILE A 118 2.51 -6.72 3.72
CA ILE A 118 1.34 -6.06 4.30
C ILE A 118 0.22 -7.06 4.61
N PRO A 119 -0.54 -6.88 5.70
CA PRO A 119 -1.67 -7.73 6.02
C PRO A 119 -2.76 -7.64 4.96
N CYS A 120 -3.17 -8.79 4.46
CA CYS A 120 -4.26 -8.95 3.51
C CYS A 120 -5.26 -10.01 3.98
N CYS A 121 -6.52 -9.81 3.62
CA CYS A 121 -7.56 -10.83 3.67
C CYS A 121 -8.06 -11.13 2.25
N MET A 122 -8.41 -12.39 2.02
CA MET A 122 -8.97 -12.82 0.73
C MET A 122 -10.46 -12.53 0.70
N ARG A 123 -10.93 -12.08 -0.47
CA ARG A 123 -12.36 -11.97 -0.76
C ARG A 123 -12.95 -13.30 -1.20
#